data_AF-A0AAE3T225-F1
#
_entry.id   AF-A0AAE3T225-F1
#
_cell.length_a   1.000
_cell.length_b   1.000
_cell.length_c   1.000
_cell.angle_alpha   90.00
_cell.angle_beta   90.00
_cell.angle_gamma   90.00
#
_symmetry.space_group_name_H-M   'P 1'
#
loop_
_entity.id
_entity.type
_entity.pdbx_description
1 polymer ?
#
loop_
_entity_poly.entity_id
_entity_poly.type
_entity_poly.pdbx_seq_one_letter_code
_entity_poly.pdbx_strand_id
1 'polypeptide(L)'
;MPARPCPLVLAAALLSAASLPAWADVTRCTDARGRVVYTDQACPAGTQQTGAVPVPEAAPPLYQADDSARQSQVESAERAARIQRETVEAARRQAQPELPPDRGLTVMGPPPRPSPEAQRWSERSDDRAWIDPWDGYPGGYYPGAGYHRRPRPPVDQRPVLRQCDAGGCTDTLGNHYNRQDRLDRYEGPGGKTCRPVGSTVICR
;
A
#
# COMPACT_ATOMS: atom_id res chain seq x y z
N MET A 1 51.65 -60.28 20.91
CA MET A 1 51.44 -59.18 21.88
C MET A 1 50.16 -58.44 21.49
N PRO A 2 49.05 -58.61 22.23
CA PRO A 2 47.80 -57.92 21.90
C PRO A 2 47.87 -56.46 22.35
N ALA A 3 47.69 -55.54 21.41
CA ALA A 3 47.62 -54.10 21.66
C ALA A 3 46.38 -53.79 22.52
N ARG A 4 46.59 -53.14 23.66
CA ARG A 4 45.49 -52.68 24.53
C ARG A 4 44.85 -51.43 23.91
N PRO A 5 43.53 -51.43 23.65
CA PRO A 5 42.86 -50.27 23.08
C PRO A 5 42.84 -49.11 24.09
N CYS A 6 43.18 -47.92 23.59
CA CYS A 6 43.24 -46.68 24.36
C CYS A 6 41.81 -46.29 24.82
N PRO A 7 41.57 -46.03 26.12
CA PRO A 7 40.23 -45.76 26.67
C PRO A 7 39.56 -44.51 26.06
N LEU A 8 40.35 -43.60 25.49
CA LEU A 8 39.88 -42.41 24.78
C LEU A 8 39.08 -42.74 23.50
N VAL A 9 39.40 -43.85 22.83
CA VAL A 9 38.69 -44.29 21.62
C VAL A 9 37.31 -44.88 21.96
N LEU A 10 37.20 -45.56 23.11
CA LEU A 10 35.93 -46.12 23.60
C LEU A 10 34.94 -45.03 24.04
N ALA A 11 35.43 -43.95 24.66
CA ALA A 11 34.58 -42.82 25.05
C ALA A 11 34.04 -42.06 23.83
N ALA A 12 34.86 -41.85 22.79
CA ALA A 12 34.43 -41.19 21.57
C ALA A 12 33.37 -41.99 20.78
N ALA A 13 33.47 -43.32 20.77
CA ALA A 13 32.49 -44.20 20.12
C ALA A 13 31.14 -44.27 20.86
N LEU A 14 31.13 -44.08 22.19
CA LEU A 14 29.90 -44.02 22.97
C LEU A 14 29.16 -42.68 22.80
N LEU A 15 29.87 -41.57 22.59
CA LEU A 15 29.23 -40.27 22.37
C LEU A 15 28.53 -40.15 21.00
N SER A 16 29.01 -40.84 19.96
CA SER A 16 28.40 -40.79 18.63
C SER A 16 27.15 -41.66 18.46
N ALA A 17 26.89 -42.60 19.39
CA ALA A 17 25.69 -43.45 19.35
C ALA A 17 24.44 -42.81 19.98
N ALA A 18 24.58 -41.67 20.66
CA ALA A 18 23.47 -41.03 21.39
C ALA A 18 22.73 -39.94 20.59
N SER A 19 23.10 -39.68 19.34
CA SER A 19 22.36 -38.77 18.46
C SER A 19 21.15 -39.51 17.85
N LEU A 20 20.17 -39.85 18.68
CA LEU A 20 18.85 -40.22 18.17
C LEU A 20 18.25 -38.95 17.55
N PRO A 21 17.85 -38.99 16.27
CA PRO A 21 17.24 -37.84 15.65
C PRO A 21 15.87 -37.61 16.31
N ALA A 22 15.72 -36.48 16.99
CA ALA A 22 14.45 -36.07 17.56
C ALA A 22 13.53 -35.60 16.43
N TRP A 23 12.82 -36.53 15.80
CA TRP A 23 11.78 -36.23 14.83
C TRP A 23 10.53 -35.84 15.60
N ALA A 24 10.25 -34.53 15.66
CA ALA A 24 9.03 -34.00 16.25
C ALA A 24 7.88 -34.15 15.24
N ASP A 25 7.33 -35.36 15.13
CA ASP A 25 6.18 -35.62 14.27
C ASP A 25 4.89 -35.14 14.94
N VAL A 26 4.20 -34.20 14.29
CA VAL A 26 2.88 -33.74 14.77
C VAL A 26 1.81 -34.73 14.30
N THR A 27 1.22 -35.44 15.26
CA THR A 27 0.14 -36.40 15.01
C THR A 27 -1.23 -35.75 15.18
N ARG A 28 -2.15 -36.08 14.26
CA ARG A 28 -3.54 -35.62 14.30
C ARG A 28 -4.42 -36.65 15.01
N CYS A 29 -5.01 -36.27 16.13
CA CYS A 29 -5.95 -37.09 16.89
C CYS A 29 -7.37 -36.54 16.73
N THR A 30 -8.34 -37.43 16.56
CA THR A 30 -9.77 -37.10 16.44
C THR A 30 -10.55 -37.77 17.56
N ASP A 31 -11.35 -36.99 18.30
CA ASP A 31 -12.23 -37.51 19.35
C ASP A 31 -13.55 -38.08 18.80
N ALA A 32 -14.32 -38.77 19.63
CA ALA A 32 -15.62 -39.34 19.27
C ALA A 32 -16.69 -38.28 18.90
N ARG A 33 -16.42 -36.99 19.18
CA ARG A 33 -17.28 -35.85 18.80
C ARG A 33 -16.79 -35.16 17.52
N GLY A 34 -15.76 -35.69 16.87
CA GLY A 34 -15.17 -35.14 15.64
C GLY A 34 -14.25 -33.95 15.87
N ARG A 35 -13.86 -33.62 17.10
CA ARG A 35 -12.86 -32.57 17.37
C ARG A 35 -11.48 -33.09 17.06
N VAL A 36 -10.72 -32.25 16.37
CA VAL A 36 -9.34 -32.52 15.95
C VAL A 36 -8.39 -31.82 16.92
N VAL A 37 -7.43 -32.57 17.47
CA VAL A 37 -6.34 -32.05 18.30
C VAL A 37 -5.02 -32.51 17.69
N TYR A 38 -4.05 -31.60 17.63
CA TYR A 38 -2.71 -31.88 17.15
C TYR A 38 -1.78 -32.01 18.35
N THR A 39 -1.00 -33.08 18.40
CA THR A 39 -0.12 -33.40 19.52
C THR A 39 1.21 -33.95 18.99
N ASP A 40 2.30 -33.59 19.67
CA ASP A 40 3.65 -34.12 19.48
C ASP A 40 3.88 -35.43 20.26
N GLN A 41 2.87 -35.87 21.03
CA GLN A 41 2.85 -37.12 21.80
C GLN A 41 1.70 -38.04 21.37
N ALA A 42 1.71 -39.28 21.85
CA ALA A 42 0.68 -40.28 21.57
C ALA A 42 -0.75 -39.75 21.85
N CYS A 43 -1.70 -40.14 21.00
CA CYS A 43 -3.10 -39.74 21.14
C CYS A 43 -3.70 -40.18 22.49
N PRO A 44 -4.40 -39.29 23.22
CA PRO A 44 -5.03 -39.63 24.50
C PRO A 44 -6.11 -40.71 24.33
N ALA A 45 -6.34 -41.49 25.39
CA ALA A 45 -7.30 -42.61 25.38
C ALA A 45 -8.69 -42.15 24.90
N GLY A 46 -9.26 -42.89 23.95
CA GLY A 46 -10.56 -42.58 23.36
C GLY A 46 -10.51 -41.64 22.14
N THR A 47 -9.31 -41.30 21.66
CA THR A 47 -9.13 -40.61 20.36
C THR A 47 -8.49 -41.55 19.34
N GLN A 48 -8.83 -41.38 18.07
CA GLN A 48 -8.20 -42.12 16.96
C GLN A 48 -7.20 -41.23 16.24
N GLN A 49 -6.03 -41.79 15.94
CA GLN A 49 -5.04 -41.17 15.07
C GLN A 49 -5.54 -41.22 13.62
N THR A 50 -5.83 -40.07 13.03
CA THR A 50 -6.40 -39.98 11.67
C THR A 50 -5.35 -39.75 10.57
N GLY A 51 -4.06 -39.68 10.94
CA GLY A 51 -2.93 -39.64 10.02
C GLY A 51 -1.76 -38.83 10.57
N ALA A 52 -0.54 -39.15 10.12
CA ALA A 52 0.60 -38.25 10.25
C ALA A 52 0.37 -37.08 9.28
N VAL A 53 0.38 -35.85 9.78
CA VAL A 53 0.38 -34.68 8.89
C VAL A 53 1.77 -34.62 8.30
N PRO A 54 1.96 -34.75 6.98
CA PRO A 54 3.26 -34.49 6.39
C PRO A 54 3.60 -33.04 6.70
N VAL A 55 4.54 -32.84 7.62
CA VAL A 55 5.15 -31.53 7.82
C VAL A 55 5.88 -31.25 6.51
N PRO A 56 5.49 -30.22 5.75
CA PRO A 56 6.20 -29.89 4.53
C PRO A 56 7.68 -29.74 4.89
N GLU A 57 8.50 -30.57 4.24
CA GLU A 57 9.95 -30.54 4.34
C GLU A 57 10.40 -29.09 4.23
N ALA A 58 11.25 -28.69 5.18
CA ALA A 58 11.63 -27.32 5.50
C ALA A 58 11.48 -26.37 4.32
N ALA A 59 10.79 -25.24 4.55
CA ALA A 59 10.65 -24.16 3.58
C ALA A 59 11.99 -23.98 2.84
N PRO A 60 11.99 -23.95 1.48
CA PRO A 60 13.21 -23.88 0.69
C PRO A 60 14.11 -22.80 1.30
N PRO A 61 15.43 -23.05 1.39
CA PRO A 61 16.36 -22.17 2.09
C PRO A 61 16.06 -20.75 1.64
N LEU A 62 15.65 -19.94 2.62
CA LEU A 62 15.35 -18.52 2.55
C LEU A 62 15.44 -17.98 1.13
N TYR A 63 14.28 -17.68 0.54
CA TYR A 63 14.16 -16.69 -0.52
C TYR A 63 15.21 -15.61 -0.22
N GLN A 64 16.34 -15.63 -0.95
CA GLN A 64 17.34 -14.59 -0.81
C GLN A 64 16.54 -13.36 -1.15
N ALA A 65 16.24 -12.55 -0.14
CA ALA A 65 15.56 -11.28 -0.36
C ALA A 65 16.44 -10.60 -1.41
N ASP A 66 15.89 -10.47 -2.61
CA ASP A 66 16.67 -10.07 -3.77
C ASP A 66 17.10 -8.63 -3.49
N ASP A 67 18.29 -8.48 -2.92
CA ASP A 67 18.81 -7.18 -2.45
C ASP A 67 18.85 -6.20 -3.61
N SER A 68 18.91 -6.71 -4.86
CA SER A 68 18.78 -5.96 -6.10
C SER A 68 17.38 -5.34 -6.28
N ALA A 69 16.31 -6.05 -5.92
CA ALA A 69 14.94 -5.53 -5.96
C ALA A 69 14.74 -4.44 -4.89
N ARG A 70 15.36 -4.59 -3.72
CA ARG A 70 15.29 -3.57 -2.67
C ARG A 70 16.13 -2.34 -3.03
N GLN A 71 17.32 -2.53 -3.60
CA GLN A 71 18.16 -1.43 -4.08
C GLN A 71 17.50 -0.65 -5.22
N SER A 72 16.90 -1.34 -6.20
CA SER A 72 16.20 -0.67 -7.30
C SER A 72 14.99 0.15 -6.83
N GLN A 73 14.29 -0.29 -5.78
CA GLN A 73 13.23 0.50 -5.16
C GLN A 73 13.74 1.78 -4.47
N VAL A 74 14.88 1.70 -3.78
CA VAL A 74 15.49 2.88 -3.14
C VAL A 74 16.00 3.86 -4.20
N GLU A 75 16.70 3.38 -5.23
CA GLU A 75 17.22 4.24 -6.30
C GLU A 75 16.09 4.95 -7.08
N SER A 76 15.00 4.23 -7.37
CA SER A 76 13.83 4.82 -8.03
C SER A 76 13.14 5.87 -7.15
N ALA A 77 13.03 5.64 -5.85
CA ALA A 77 12.48 6.62 -4.91
C ALA A 77 13.36 7.88 -4.80
N GLU A 78 14.69 7.72 -4.75
CA GLU A 78 15.63 8.85 -4.74
C GLU A 78 15.59 9.67 -6.03
N ARG A 79 15.49 8.99 -7.18
CA ARG A 79 15.35 9.64 -8.48
C ARG A 79 14.07 10.45 -8.58
N ALA A 80 12.95 9.89 -8.12
CA ALA A 80 11.67 10.60 -8.07
C ALA A 80 11.72 11.83 -7.13
N ALA A 81 12.34 11.69 -5.96
CA ALA A 81 12.49 12.77 -4.99
C ALA A 81 13.39 13.92 -5.51
N ARG A 82 14.39 13.61 -6.34
CA ARG A 82 15.22 14.63 -7.01
C ARG A 82 14.39 15.42 -8.02
N ILE A 83 13.65 14.73 -8.89
CA ILE A 83 12.80 15.38 -9.89
C ILE A 83 11.77 16.29 -9.21
N GLN A 84 11.15 15.85 -8.13
CA GLN A 84 10.19 16.69 -7.39
C GLN A 84 10.82 17.95 -6.81
N ARG A 85 12.05 17.89 -6.30
CA ARG A 85 12.75 19.09 -5.79
C ARG A 85 13.06 20.06 -6.92
N GLU A 86 13.54 19.56 -8.05
CA GLU A 86 13.83 20.38 -9.22
C GLU A 86 12.57 21.02 -9.80
N THR A 87 11.43 20.30 -9.84
CA THR A 87 10.17 20.88 -10.31
C THR A 87 9.63 21.96 -9.36
N VAL A 88 9.69 21.74 -8.04
CA VAL A 88 9.29 22.74 -7.05
C VAL A 88 10.19 23.97 -7.11
N GLU A 89 11.49 23.79 -7.27
CA GLU A 89 12.43 24.91 -7.38
C GLU A 89 12.22 25.70 -8.69
N ALA A 90 12.00 25.02 -9.81
CA ALA A 90 11.68 25.65 -11.08
C ALA A 90 10.36 26.44 -11.00
N ALA A 91 9.31 25.86 -10.40
CA ALA A 91 8.04 26.55 -10.18
C ALA A 91 8.21 27.77 -9.27
N ARG A 92 9.04 27.66 -8.22
CA ARG A 92 9.34 28.77 -7.32
C ARG A 92 10.06 29.92 -8.02
N ARG A 93 11.03 29.62 -8.91
CA ARG A 93 11.72 30.64 -9.71
C ARG A 93 10.76 31.36 -10.65
N GLN A 94 9.81 30.65 -11.25
CA GLN A 94 8.78 31.26 -12.10
C GLN A 94 7.78 32.10 -11.31
N ALA A 95 7.48 31.72 -10.06
CA ALA A 95 6.51 32.41 -9.22
C ALA A 95 7.07 33.62 -8.46
N GLN A 96 8.39 33.86 -8.49
CA GLN A 96 8.99 35.05 -7.89
C GLN A 96 9.08 36.16 -8.95
N PRO A 97 8.21 37.19 -8.90
CA PRO A 97 8.41 38.37 -9.72
C PRO A 97 9.70 39.07 -9.27
N GLU A 98 10.62 39.35 -10.21
CA GLU A 98 11.74 40.26 -9.98
C GLU A 98 11.18 41.66 -9.69
N LEU A 99 10.92 41.94 -8.42
CA LEU A 99 10.52 43.26 -7.97
C LEU A 99 11.78 44.08 -7.67
N PRO A 100 11.93 45.29 -8.24
CA PRO A 100 13.03 46.18 -7.92
C PRO A 100 13.01 46.56 -6.43
N PRO A 101 14.17 46.80 -5.79
CA PRO A 101 14.29 46.90 -4.33
C PRO A 101 13.65 48.13 -3.67
N ASP A 102 12.87 48.94 -4.39
CA ASP A 102 12.23 50.14 -3.86
C ASP A 102 10.73 50.17 -4.18
N ARG A 103 9.91 49.62 -3.26
CA ARG A 103 8.65 50.22 -2.80
C ARG A 103 7.87 49.28 -1.86
N GLY A 104 7.69 49.76 -0.64
CA GLY A 104 6.45 49.69 0.14
C GLY A 104 5.72 48.35 0.24
N LEU A 105 5.87 47.72 1.40
CA LEU A 105 5.00 46.71 2.01
C LEU A 105 3.54 46.75 1.50
N THR A 106 3.16 45.83 0.60
CA THR A 106 1.75 45.57 0.26
C THR A 106 1.23 44.44 1.11
N VAL A 107 0.33 44.76 2.04
CA VAL A 107 -0.49 43.78 2.76
C VAL A 107 -1.42 43.11 1.74
N MET A 108 -1.23 41.82 1.47
CA MET A 108 -2.18 41.05 0.66
C MET A 108 -3.45 40.79 1.49
N GLY A 109 -4.52 41.53 1.20
CA GLY A 109 -5.87 41.18 1.62
C GLY A 109 -6.39 39.92 0.89
N PRO A 110 -7.55 39.38 1.29
CA PRO A 110 -8.16 38.23 0.61
C PRO A 110 -8.33 38.51 -0.89
N PRO A 111 -8.11 37.50 -1.76
CA PRO A 111 -8.15 37.72 -3.20
C PRO A 111 -9.52 38.27 -3.62
N PRO A 112 -9.55 39.26 -4.53
CA PRO A 112 -10.81 39.74 -5.08
C PRO A 112 -11.54 38.56 -5.74
N ARG A 113 -12.86 38.49 -5.52
CA ARG A 113 -13.70 37.50 -6.20
C ARG A 113 -13.43 37.58 -7.71
N PRO A 114 -13.13 36.47 -8.39
CA PRO A 114 -12.87 36.49 -9.82
C PRO A 114 -14.08 37.09 -10.54
N SER A 115 -13.83 37.96 -11.50
CA SER A 115 -14.89 38.59 -12.29
C SER A 115 -15.70 37.51 -13.03
N PRO A 116 -16.98 37.75 -13.34
CA PRO A 116 -17.80 36.80 -14.09
C PRO A 116 -17.18 36.41 -15.44
N GLU A 117 -16.36 37.28 -16.04
CA GLU A 117 -15.65 36.98 -17.28
C GLU A 117 -14.51 35.98 -17.07
N ALA A 118 -13.75 36.09 -15.97
CA ALA A 118 -12.65 35.18 -15.66
C ALA A 118 -13.17 33.75 -15.43
N GLN A 119 -14.34 33.61 -14.79
CA GLN A 119 -15.02 32.32 -14.61
C GLN A 119 -15.46 31.70 -15.94
N ARG A 120 -15.90 32.53 -16.89
CA ARG A 120 -16.36 32.08 -18.22
C ARG A 120 -15.24 31.51 -19.08
N TRP A 121 -14.00 31.98 -18.90
CA TRP A 121 -12.83 31.49 -19.62
C TRP A 121 -12.21 30.26 -18.95
N SER A 122 -12.20 30.17 -17.62
CA SER A 122 -11.68 29.00 -16.89
C SER A 122 -12.46 27.71 -17.18
N GLU A 123 -13.78 27.78 -17.33
CA GLU A 123 -14.58 26.59 -17.70
C GLU A 123 -14.34 26.11 -19.14
N ARG A 124 -13.85 26.99 -20.03
CA ARG A 124 -13.63 26.65 -21.46
C ARG A 124 -12.24 26.10 -21.74
N SER A 125 -11.27 26.36 -20.87
CA SER A 125 -9.86 26.01 -21.09
C SER A 125 -9.49 24.58 -20.68
N ASP A 126 -10.20 23.97 -19.72
CA ASP A 126 -9.91 22.60 -19.28
C ASP A 126 -10.40 21.53 -20.27
N ASP A 127 -11.38 21.83 -21.13
CA ASP A 127 -11.95 20.87 -22.08
C ASP A 127 -11.24 20.82 -23.45
N ARG A 128 -10.28 21.71 -23.72
CA ARG A 128 -9.68 21.87 -25.07
C ARG A 128 -8.23 21.42 -25.21
N ALA A 129 -7.65 20.81 -24.16
CA ALA A 129 -6.27 20.31 -24.19
C ALA A 129 -6.11 18.89 -24.75
N TRP A 130 -7.19 18.18 -25.11
CA TRP A 130 -7.12 16.94 -25.89
C TRP A 130 -7.21 17.24 -27.39
N ILE A 131 -6.11 17.75 -27.94
CA ILE A 131 -5.88 17.65 -29.39
C ILE A 131 -5.43 16.21 -29.64
N ASP A 132 -6.35 15.36 -30.10
CA ASP A 132 -6.01 14.03 -30.62
C ASP A 132 -5.12 14.19 -31.88
N PRO A 133 -3.97 13.51 -31.99
CA PRO A 133 -3.06 13.63 -33.14
C PRO A 133 -3.55 13.03 -34.48
N TRP A 134 -4.83 12.66 -34.62
CA TRP A 134 -5.27 11.73 -35.67
C TRP A 134 -6.48 12.18 -36.51
N ASP A 135 -6.89 13.44 -36.47
CA ASP A 135 -7.93 13.96 -37.37
C ASP A 135 -7.37 14.38 -38.74
N GLY A 136 -7.01 13.38 -39.54
CA GLY A 136 -6.56 13.65 -40.90
C GLY A 136 -6.44 12.45 -41.82
N TYR A 137 -7.50 11.65 -42.04
CA TYR A 137 -7.70 10.94 -43.32
C TYR A 137 -9.13 10.41 -43.49
N PRO A 138 -9.91 10.87 -44.50
CA PRO A 138 -11.22 10.31 -44.82
C PRO A 138 -11.08 9.25 -45.92
N GLY A 139 -11.30 7.98 -45.59
CA GLY A 139 -11.44 6.94 -46.62
C GLY A 139 -11.15 5.54 -46.11
N GLY A 140 -12.19 4.79 -45.76
CA GLY A 140 -12.03 3.39 -45.36
C GLY A 140 -13.35 2.75 -44.93
N TYR A 141 -14.20 2.44 -45.90
CA TYR A 141 -15.42 1.66 -45.71
C TYR A 141 -15.02 0.18 -45.46
N TYR A 142 -14.91 -0.23 -44.18
CA TYR A 142 -14.73 -1.64 -43.81
C TYR A 142 -15.97 -2.15 -43.05
N PRO A 143 -16.74 -3.11 -43.60
CA PRO A 143 -17.85 -3.73 -42.91
C PRO A 143 -17.32 -4.86 -42.03
N GLY A 144 -17.23 -4.63 -40.72
CA GLY A 144 -16.79 -5.68 -39.79
C GLY A 144 -16.33 -5.25 -38.41
N ALA A 145 -16.37 -3.95 -38.08
CA ALA A 145 -15.97 -3.49 -36.75
C ALA A 145 -17.14 -3.67 -35.77
N GLY A 146 -17.08 -4.75 -34.99
CA GLY A 146 -17.89 -4.91 -33.80
C GLY A 146 -17.81 -3.66 -32.94
N TYR A 147 -18.95 -3.27 -32.37
CA TYR A 147 -19.09 -2.12 -31.47
C TYR A 147 -18.23 -2.34 -30.21
N HIS A 148 -16.93 -2.10 -30.32
CA HIS A 148 -16.05 -1.96 -29.18
C HIS A 148 -16.56 -0.75 -28.40
N ARG A 149 -17.30 -1.02 -27.32
CA ARG A 149 -17.69 0.01 -26.35
C ARG A 149 -16.43 0.77 -26.01
N ARG A 150 -16.38 2.05 -26.39
CA ARG A 150 -15.31 2.95 -25.98
C ARG A 150 -15.13 2.79 -24.46
N PRO A 151 -13.91 2.60 -23.95
CA PRO A 151 -13.65 2.63 -22.52
C PRO A 151 -14.30 3.89 -21.96
N ARG A 152 -15.10 3.75 -20.89
CA ARG A 152 -15.67 4.93 -20.22
C ARG A 152 -14.50 5.84 -19.80
N PRO A 153 -14.65 7.17 -19.90
CA PRO A 153 -13.67 8.10 -19.37
C PRO A 153 -13.33 7.72 -17.91
N PRO A 154 -12.06 7.85 -17.48
CA PRO A 154 -11.68 7.66 -16.09
C PRO A 154 -12.58 8.52 -15.20
N VAL A 155 -13.24 7.90 -14.23
CA VAL A 155 -14.04 8.63 -13.25
C VAL A 155 -13.07 9.40 -12.36
N ASP A 156 -13.31 10.70 -12.18
CA ASP A 156 -12.55 11.49 -11.22
C ASP A 156 -12.82 10.94 -9.80
N GLN A 157 -11.80 10.36 -9.19
CA GLN A 157 -11.87 9.77 -7.84
C GLN A 157 -11.48 10.78 -6.75
N ARG A 158 -11.25 12.04 -7.09
CA ARG A 158 -10.93 13.07 -6.09
C ARG A 158 -12.11 13.25 -5.12
N PRO A 159 -11.85 13.44 -3.81
CA PRO A 159 -12.91 13.71 -2.85
C PRO A 159 -13.61 15.03 -3.20
N VAL A 160 -14.92 14.97 -3.42
CA VAL A 160 -15.74 16.15 -3.67
C VAL A 160 -16.58 16.44 -2.43
N LEU A 161 -16.43 17.63 -1.85
CA LEU A 161 -17.27 18.10 -0.74
C LEU A 161 -18.74 18.16 -1.17
N ARG A 162 -19.61 17.58 -0.36
CA ARG A 162 -21.06 17.50 -0.52
C ARG A 162 -21.74 17.78 0.83
N GLN A 163 -23.05 18.01 0.81
CA GLN A 163 -23.90 18.17 2.00
C GLN A 163 -23.31 19.14 3.05
N CYS A 164 -22.98 20.37 2.63
CA CYS A 164 -22.53 21.40 3.55
C CYS A 164 -23.71 22.00 4.32
N ASP A 165 -23.72 21.84 5.64
CA ASP A 165 -24.73 22.37 6.54
C ASP A 165 -24.10 23.20 7.67
N ALA A 166 -24.89 23.51 8.70
CA ALA A 166 -24.37 24.22 9.87
C ALA A 166 -23.37 23.37 10.69
N GLY A 167 -23.34 22.05 10.54
CA GLY A 167 -22.40 21.16 11.22
C GLY A 167 -21.04 21.06 10.51
N GLY A 168 -21.03 21.16 9.19
CA GLY A 168 -19.82 20.97 8.38
C GLY A 168 -20.13 20.57 6.95
N CYS A 169 -19.17 19.96 6.27
CA CYS A 169 -19.33 19.37 4.95
C CYS A 169 -18.90 17.91 4.98
N THR A 170 -19.49 17.05 4.16
CA THR A 170 -19.07 15.65 4.00
C THR A 170 -18.57 15.39 2.58
N ASP A 171 -17.43 14.74 2.39
CA ASP A 171 -16.98 14.42 1.04
C ASP A 171 -17.57 13.10 0.48
N THR A 172 -17.29 12.83 -0.79
CA THR A 172 -17.69 11.59 -1.47
C THR A 172 -17.11 10.32 -0.86
N LEU A 173 -16.13 10.43 0.03
CA LEU A 173 -15.52 9.31 0.75
C LEU A 173 -16.03 9.19 2.19
N GLY A 174 -16.98 10.03 2.60
CA GLY A 174 -17.57 10.00 3.95
C GLY A 174 -16.77 10.77 5.00
N ASN A 175 -15.75 11.52 4.61
CA ASN A 175 -15.00 12.36 5.54
C ASN A 175 -15.80 13.62 5.87
N HIS A 176 -15.79 14.02 7.14
CA HIS A 176 -16.48 15.22 7.62
C HIS A 176 -15.47 16.33 7.94
N TYR A 177 -15.73 17.51 7.40
CA TYR A 177 -14.96 18.73 7.57
C TYR A 177 -15.78 19.73 8.36
N ASN A 178 -15.16 20.41 9.32
CA ASN A 178 -15.83 21.47 10.08
C ASN A 178 -15.93 22.76 9.26
N ARG A 179 -16.55 23.80 9.83
CA ARG A 179 -16.71 25.11 9.15
C ARG A 179 -15.40 25.86 8.86
N GLN A 180 -14.29 25.45 9.47
CA GLN A 180 -12.96 26.01 9.18
C GLN A 180 -12.23 25.21 8.08
N ASP A 181 -12.96 24.35 7.36
CA ASP A 181 -12.42 23.48 6.32
C ASP A 181 -11.33 22.51 6.85
N ARG A 182 -11.42 22.18 8.14
CA ARG A 182 -10.53 21.20 8.78
C ARG A 182 -11.23 19.86 8.92
N LEU A 183 -10.51 18.79 8.60
CA LEU A 183 -10.96 17.42 8.79
C LEU A 183 -11.27 17.18 10.28
N ASP A 184 -12.53 16.87 10.59
CA ASP A 184 -12.99 16.55 11.95
C ASP A 184 -13.12 15.04 12.15
N ARG A 185 -13.54 14.32 11.11
CA ARG A 185 -13.80 12.87 11.19
C ARG A 185 -13.58 12.20 9.84
N TYR A 186 -13.04 10.99 9.84
CA TYR A 186 -12.93 10.12 8.67
C TYR A 186 -13.11 8.64 9.03
N GLU A 187 -13.44 7.81 8.05
CA GLU A 187 -13.44 6.35 8.22
C GLU A 187 -12.04 5.79 7.96
N GLY A 188 -11.47 5.17 9.00
CA GLY A 188 -10.16 4.53 8.92
C GLY A 188 -10.24 3.10 8.39
N PRO A 189 -9.07 2.50 8.07
CA PRO A 189 -8.99 1.10 7.71
C PRO A 189 -9.58 0.22 8.83
N GLY A 190 -10.60 -0.58 8.50
CA GLY A 190 -11.35 -1.41 9.44
C GLY A 190 -12.70 -0.84 9.90
N GLY A 191 -13.22 0.20 9.24
CA GLY A 191 -14.56 0.76 9.50
C GLY A 191 -14.67 1.55 10.81
N LYS A 192 -13.53 1.89 11.41
CA LYS A 192 -13.47 2.69 12.63
C LYS A 192 -13.54 4.17 12.30
N THR A 193 -14.19 4.92 13.17
CA THR A 193 -14.30 6.37 13.00
C THR A 193 -13.11 7.05 13.65
N CYS A 194 -12.26 7.70 12.85
CA CYS A 194 -11.06 8.38 13.28
C CYS A 194 -11.27 9.90 13.36
N ARG A 195 -10.68 10.54 14.38
CA ARG A 195 -10.68 12.01 14.55
C ARG A 195 -9.26 12.51 14.85
N PRO A 196 -8.78 13.56 14.16
CA PRO A 196 -7.52 14.21 14.50
C PRO A 196 -7.70 15.10 15.74
N VAL A 197 -6.87 14.88 16.75
CA VAL A 197 -6.80 15.68 17.98
C VAL A 197 -5.36 16.17 18.16
N GLY A 198 -5.13 17.44 17.82
CA GLY A 198 -3.77 18.01 17.76
C GLY A 198 -2.95 17.35 16.66
N SER A 199 -1.84 16.72 17.03
CA SER A 199 -0.96 15.94 16.13
C SER A 199 -1.25 14.44 16.14
N THR A 200 -2.27 13.99 16.87
CA THR A 200 -2.59 12.57 17.05
C THR A 200 -3.94 12.23 16.42
N VAL A 201 -4.13 10.96 16.05
CA VAL A 201 -5.41 10.46 15.53
C VAL A 201 -5.98 9.45 16.52
N ILE A 202 -7.24 9.64 16.90
CA ILE A 202 -7.97 8.73 17.78
C ILE A 202 -9.08 8.05 16.97
N CYS A 203 -8.99 6.72 16.83
CA CYS A 203 -10.01 5.90 16.16
C CYS A 203 -10.84 5.12 17.18
N ARG A 204 -12.16 5.15 17.03
CA ARG A 204 -13.13 4.41 17.85
C ARG A 204 -13.92 3.44 17.01
#